data_AF-F0ZB41-F1
#
_entry.id   AF-F0ZB41-F1
#
_cell.length_a   1.000
_cell.length_b   1.000
_cell.length_c   1.000
_cell.angle_alpha   90.00
_cell.angle_beta   90.00
_cell.angle_gamma   90.00
#
_symmetry.space_group_name_H-M   'P 1'
#
loop_
_entity.id
_entity.type
_entity.pdbx_description
1 polymer ?
#
loop_
_entity_poly.entity_id
_entity_poly.type
_entity_poly.pdbx_seq_one_letter_code
_entity_poly.pdbx_strand_id
1 'polypeptide(L)'
;MGNFFSKKEIFENQVLAMESRIANMESKINSSKTHLDNNYKKIIFYFIIIEFILVFSLYNIFFSSDTLSEKAMCFVYSLLISIVIYTFAKIYRFTYGLDQLFEERKRVTDYEHTKKLLENYEIFKKKNLSDHIDNKNKIEIIDNEFFILINHSINIRHCSGQATMVLLNGFR
;
A
#
# COMPACT_ATOMS: atom_id res chain seq x y z
N MET A 1 -18.63 -22.42 18.75
CA MET A 1 -17.96 -21.10 18.88
C MET A 1 -16.58 -21.00 18.18
N GLY A 2 -16.17 -21.96 17.32
CA GLY A 2 -14.78 -22.01 16.80
C GLY A 2 -14.43 -21.26 15.50
N ASN A 3 -15.40 -20.65 14.80
CA ASN A 3 -15.15 -20.09 13.45
C ASN A 3 -14.72 -18.61 13.41
N PHE A 4 -14.74 -17.90 14.54
CA PHE A 4 -14.43 -16.46 14.58
C PHE A 4 -12.93 -16.18 14.72
N PHE A 5 -12.19 -17.03 15.44
CA PHE A 5 -10.74 -16.89 15.61
C PHE A 5 -9.97 -17.18 14.31
N SER A 6 -10.38 -18.21 13.55
CA SER A 6 -9.72 -18.53 12.27
C SER A 6 -9.89 -17.41 11.24
N LYS A 7 -11.07 -16.77 11.18
CA LYS A 7 -11.31 -15.63 10.28
C LYS A 7 -10.45 -14.41 10.61
N LYS A 8 -10.18 -14.15 11.89
CA LYS A 8 -9.33 -13.04 12.33
C LYS A 8 -7.87 -13.26 11.90
N GLU A 9 -7.35 -14.44 12.15
CA GLU A 9 -5.95 -14.80 11.81
C GLU A 9 -5.73 -14.81 10.29
N ILE A 10 -6.70 -15.32 9.51
CA ILE A 10 -6.68 -15.25 8.04
C ILE A 10 -6.62 -13.79 7.55
N PHE A 11 -7.36 -12.88 8.19
CA PHE A 11 -7.39 -11.49 7.80
C PHE A 11 -6.11 -10.74 8.17
N GLU A 12 -5.58 -10.95 9.37
CA GLU A 12 -4.28 -10.37 9.79
C GLU A 12 -3.15 -10.81 8.87
N ASN A 13 -3.14 -12.09 8.47
CA ASN A 13 -2.19 -12.60 7.49
C ASN A 13 -2.38 -11.97 6.09
N GLN A 14 -3.61 -11.66 5.69
CA GLN A 14 -3.89 -10.94 4.43
C GLN A 14 -3.38 -9.49 4.47
N VAL A 15 -3.55 -8.79 5.59
CA VAL A 15 -3.05 -7.43 5.78
C VAL A 15 -1.52 -7.40 5.77
N LEU A 16 -0.87 -8.30 6.51
CA LEU A 16 0.60 -8.42 6.51
C LEU A 16 1.15 -8.77 5.11
N ALA A 17 0.49 -9.69 4.40
CA ALA A 17 0.86 -10.01 3.02
C ALA A 17 0.75 -8.78 2.10
N MET A 18 -0.29 -7.96 2.31
CA MET A 18 -0.50 -6.74 1.55
C MET A 18 0.56 -5.66 1.87
N GLU A 19 0.86 -5.43 3.15
CA GLU A 19 1.93 -4.52 3.58
C GLU A 19 3.29 -4.95 3.00
N SER A 20 3.60 -6.25 3.01
CA SER A 20 4.83 -6.77 2.40
C SER A 20 4.87 -6.54 0.88
N ARG A 21 3.72 -6.65 0.19
CA ARG A 21 3.62 -6.39 -1.24
C ARG A 21 3.82 -4.91 -1.54
N ILE A 22 3.25 -4.02 -0.73
CA ILE A 22 3.43 -2.57 -0.84
C ILE A 22 4.91 -2.22 -0.66
N ALA A 23 5.55 -2.69 0.42
CA ALA A 23 6.96 -2.43 0.67
C ALA A 23 7.88 -2.96 -0.46
N ASN A 24 7.59 -4.16 -0.98
CA ASN A 24 8.31 -4.71 -2.12
C ASN A 24 8.13 -3.85 -3.39
N MET A 25 6.91 -3.42 -3.68
CA MET A 25 6.63 -2.51 -4.80
C MET A 25 7.35 -1.18 -4.65
N GLU A 26 7.34 -0.56 -3.46
CA GLU A 26 8.07 0.68 -3.20
C GLU A 26 9.58 0.53 -3.40
N SER A 27 10.17 -0.58 -2.92
CA SER A 27 11.60 -0.84 -3.09
C SER A 27 11.99 -1.04 -4.57
N LYS A 28 11.14 -1.70 -5.37
CA LYS A 28 11.34 -1.86 -6.81
C LYS A 28 11.25 -0.53 -7.54
N ILE A 29 10.33 0.35 -7.14
CA ILE A 29 10.19 1.70 -7.71
C ILE A 29 11.41 2.55 -7.38
N ASN A 30 11.90 2.50 -6.14
CA ASN A 30 13.07 3.27 -5.76
C ASN A 30 14.34 2.78 -6.48
N SER A 31 14.50 1.46 -6.63
CA SER A 31 15.63 0.89 -7.36
C SER A 31 15.56 1.17 -8.87
N SER A 32 14.37 1.11 -9.49
CA SER A 32 14.21 1.47 -10.90
C SER A 32 14.49 2.97 -11.12
N LYS A 33 13.99 3.84 -10.25
CA LYS A 33 14.23 5.29 -10.32
C LYS A 33 15.72 5.63 -10.20
N THR A 34 16.42 5.04 -9.23
CA THR A 34 17.87 5.25 -9.08
C THR A 34 18.68 4.69 -10.24
N HIS A 35 18.31 3.52 -10.77
CA HIS A 35 18.97 2.95 -11.94
C HIS A 35 18.79 3.84 -13.18
N LEU A 36 17.59 4.37 -13.39
CA LEU A 36 17.27 5.24 -14.53
C LEU A 36 17.92 6.62 -14.42
N ASP A 37 17.91 7.25 -13.24
CA ASP A 37 18.59 8.55 -13.02
C ASP A 37 20.10 8.43 -13.28
N ASN A 38 20.72 7.31 -12.89
CA ASN A 38 22.11 7.04 -13.16
C ASN A 38 22.39 6.87 -14.68
N ASN A 39 21.47 6.22 -15.41
CA ASN A 39 21.59 6.08 -16.87
C ASN A 39 21.39 7.42 -17.58
N TYR A 40 20.45 8.25 -17.14
CA TYR A 40 20.26 9.59 -17.68
C TYR A 40 21.51 10.46 -17.52
N LYS A 41 22.13 10.43 -16.34
CA LYS A 41 23.39 11.14 -16.07
C LYS A 41 24.52 10.67 -17.00
N LYS A 42 24.62 9.37 -17.26
CA LYS A 42 25.59 8.82 -18.23
C LYS A 42 25.31 9.32 -19.65
N ILE A 43 24.05 9.34 -20.08
CA ILE A 43 23.67 9.82 -21.42
C ILE A 43 24.05 11.30 -21.61
N ILE A 44 23.77 12.16 -20.63
CA ILE A 44 24.21 13.57 -20.68
C ILE A 44 25.74 13.67 -20.78
N PHE A 45 26.46 12.86 -20.02
CA PHE A 45 27.92 12.86 -20.05
C PHE A 45 28.47 12.46 -21.43
N TYR A 46 27.92 11.41 -22.04
CA TYR A 46 28.30 11.03 -23.41
C TYR A 46 27.95 12.08 -24.46
N PHE A 47 26.82 12.79 -24.28
CA PHE A 47 26.44 13.89 -25.17
C PHE A 47 27.51 14.99 -25.20
N ILE A 48 27.99 15.41 -24.03
CA ILE A 48 29.05 16.42 -23.92
C ILE A 48 30.34 15.95 -24.61
N ILE A 49 30.71 14.67 -24.44
CA ILE A 49 31.90 14.10 -25.09
C ILE A 49 31.76 14.11 -26.61
N ILE A 50 30.62 13.68 -27.15
CA ILE A 50 30.37 13.66 -28.59
C ILE A 50 30.40 15.07 -29.17
N GLU A 51 29.83 16.04 -28.47
CA GLU A 51 29.85 17.44 -28.89
C GLU A 51 31.28 17.99 -28.95
N PHE A 52 32.13 17.69 -27.95
CA PHE A 52 33.55 18.02 -28.00
C PHE A 52 34.29 17.39 -29.18
N ILE A 53 34.03 16.11 -29.48
CA ILE A 53 34.64 15.41 -30.62
C ILE A 53 34.21 16.05 -31.94
N LEU A 54 32.92 16.42 -32.06
CA LEU A 54 32.39 17.10 -33.24
C LEU A 54 33.07 18.46 -33.43
N VAL A 55 33.15 19.28 -32.37
CA VAL A 55 33.84 20.58 -32.41
C VAL A 55 35.31 20.43 -32.79
N PHE A 56 36.02 19.45 -32.21
CA PHE A 56 37.41 19.17 -32.55
C PHE A 56 37.57 18.74 -34.01
N SER A 57 36.67 17.89 -34.51
CA SER A 57 36.69 17.44 -35.91
C SER A 57 36.44 18.62 -36.86
N LEU A 58 35.49 19.48 -36.53
CA LEU A 58 35.13 20.66 -37.30
C LEU A 58 36.27 21.69 -37.30
N TYR A 59 36.97 21.84 -36.17
CA TYR A 59 38.20 22.63 -36.07
C TYR A 59 39.28 22.13 -37.02
N ASN A 60 39.57 20.83 -37.03
CA ASN A 60 40.59 20.27 -37.94
C ASN A 60 40.24 20.48 -39.43
N ILE A 61 38.97 20.32 -39.79
CA ILE A 61 38.49 20.53 -41.16
C ILE A 61 38.56 22.01 -41.57
N PHE A 62 38.35 22.92 -40.63
CA PHE A 62 38.48 24.35 -40.89
C PHE A 62 39.91 24.73 -41.31
N PHE A 63 40.92 24.15 -40.64
CA PHE A 63 42.35 24.35 -40.94
C PHE A 63 42.87 23.53 -42.12
N SER A 64 42.08 22.59 -42.64
CA SER A 64 42.43 21.84 -43.85
C SER A 64 42.48 22.75 -45.10
N SER A 65 43.26 22.37 -46.10
CA SER A 65 43.34 23.05 -47.40
C SER A 65 42.23 22.65 -48.39
N ASP A 66 41.18 21.99 -47.91
CA ASP A 66 40.06 21.51 -48.72
C ASP A 66 39.30 22.64 -49.43
N THR A 67 38.57 22.26 -50.48
CA THR A 67 37.78 23.21 -51.27
C THR A 67 36.63 23.80 -50.45
N LEU A 68 36.18 25.01 -50.81
CA LEU A 68 35.11 25.72 -50.10
C LEU A 68 33.82 24.88 -50.02
N SER A 69 33.50 24.09 -51.06
CA SER A 69 32.31 23.23 -51.10
C SER A 69 32.40 22.03 -50.15
N GLU A 70 33.58 21.42 -50.01
CA GLU A 70 33.82 20.31 -49.06
C GLU A 70 33.66 20.78 -47.61
N LYS A 71 34.19 21.97 -47.29
CA LYS A 71 34.02 22.59 -45.97
C LYS A 71 32.55 22.89 -45.66
N ALA A 72 31.81 23.41 -46.63
CA ALA A 72 30.38 23.71 -46.46
C ALA A 72 29.55 22.43 -46.23
N MET A 73 29.79 21.37 -47.01
CA MET A 73 29.15 20.06 -46.81
C MET A 73 29.38 19.52 -45.41
N CYS A 74 30.62 19.58 -44.91
CA CYS A 74 30.95 19.06 -43.59
C CYS A 74 30.25 19.82 -42.45
N PHE A 75 30.08 21.14 -42.61
CA PHE A 75 29.33 21.95 -41.67
C PHE A 75 27.85 21.54 -41.62
N VAL A 76 27.24 21.29 -42.78
CA VAL A 76 25.85 20.81 -42.88
C VAL A 76 25.69 19.46 -42.20
N TYR A 77 26.59 18.50 -42.43
CA TYR A 77 26.56 17.20 -41.76
C TYR A 77 26.72 17.31 -40.25
N SER A 78 27.61 18.18 -39.78
CA SER A 78 27.82 18.41 -38.34
C SER A 78 26.56 18.99 -37.68
N LEU A 79 25.90 19.94 -38.34
CA LEU A 79 24.62 20.48 -37.88
C LEU A 79 23.51 19.42 -37.87
N LEU A 80 23.41 18.61 -38.91
CA LEU A 80 22.43 17.52 -38.99
C LEU A 80 22.62 16.51 -37.85
N ILE A 81 23.87 16.10 -37.58
CA ILE A 81 24.20 15.19 -36.49
C ILE A 81 23.80 15.80 -35.14
N SER A 82 24.11 17.08 -34.91
CA SER A 82 23.70 17.78 -33.68
C SER A 82 22.18 17.80 -33.50
N ILE A 83 21.41 18.09 -34.56
CA ILE A 83 19.93 18.07 -34.53
C ILE A 83 19.40 16.67 -34.22
N VAL A 84 19.96 15.63 -34.84
CA VAL A 84 19.55 14.23 -34.59
C VAL A 84 19.80 13.88 -33.12
N ILE A 85 21.00 14.14 -32.59
CA ILE A 85 21.31 13.79 -31.20
C ILE A 85 20.43 14.60 -30.23
N TYR A 86 20.18 15.89 -30.49
CA TYR A 86 19.29 16.72 -29.68
C TYR A 86 17.85 16.20 -29.65
N THR A 87 17.31 15.79 -30.80
CA THR A 87 15.97 15.22 -30.88
C THR A 87 15.88 13.88 -30.15
N PHE A 88 16.89 13.02 -30.26
CA PHE A 88 16.99 11.79 -29.46
C PHE A 88 17.02 12.05 -27.95
N ALA A 89 17.83 13.00 -27.49
CA ALA A 89 17.90 13.38 -26.07
C ALA A 89 16.54 13.91 -25.56
N LYS A 90 15.84 14.69 -26.39
CA LYS A 90 14.51 15.23 -26.07
C LYS A 90 13.45 14.13 -25.99
N ILE A 91 13.45 13.18 -26.92
CA ILE A 91 12.55 12.02 -26.91
C ILE A 91 12.82 11.16 -25.66
N TYR A 92 14.09 10.91 -25.33
CA TYR A 92 14.47 10.13 -24.15
C TYR A 92 13.96 10.76 -22.84
N ARG A 93 14.03 12.09 -22.73
CA ARG A 93 13.45 12.82 -21.59
C ARG A 93 11.92 12.73 -21.56
N PHE A 94 11.28 12.75 -22.72
CA PHE A 94 9.83 12.66 -22.82
C PHE A 94 9.31 11.27 -22.45
N THR A 95 9.98 10.21 -22.91
CA THR A 95 9.66 8.83 -22.50
C THR A 95 9.82 8.63 -21.00
N TYR A 96 10.82 9.25 -20.37
CA TYR A 96 10.98 9.22 -18.91
C TYR A 96 9.80 9.88 -18.17
N GLY A 97 9.33 11.04 -18.64
CA GLY A 97 8.18 11.72 -18.04
C GLY A 97 6.87 10.92 -18.19
N LEU A 98 6.72 10.21 -19.31
CA LEU A 98 5.58 9.31 -19.54
C LEU A 98 5.60 8.09 -18.61
N ASP A 99 6.75 7.46 -18.40
CA ASP A 99 6.88 6.31 -17.51
C ASP A 99 6.50 6.67 -16.07
N GLN A 100 6.89 7.87 -15.60
CA GLN A 100 6.46 8.37 -14.28
C GLN A 100 4.94 8.54 -14.18
N LEU A 101 4.29 9.08 -15.21
CA LEU A 101 2.84 9.27 -15.24
C LEU A 101 2.08 7.93 -15.24
N PHE A 102 2.60 6.92 -15.94
CA PHE A 102 2.02 5.57 -15.94
C PHE A 102 2.18 4.87 -14.59
N GLU A 103 3.33 5.01 -13.95
CA GLU A 103 3.60 4.53 -12.59
C GLU A 103 2.64 5.18 -11.57
N GLU A 104 2.45 6.49 -11.65
CA GLU A 104 1.55 7.24 -10.77
C GLU A 104 0.10 6.79 -10.92
N ARG A 105 -0.37 6.54 -12.16
CA ARG A 105 -1.68 5.95 -12.43
C ARG A 105 -1.85 4.56 -11.83
N LYS A 106 -0.83 3.70 -11.89
CA LYS A 106 -0.87 2.37 -11.25
C LYS A 106 -1.00 2.49 -9.74
N ARG A 107 -0.25 3.39 -9.10
CA ARG A 107 -0.36 3.67 -7.66
C ARG A 107 -1.76 4.10 -7.25
N VAL A 108 -2.41 4.98 -8.01
CA VAL A 108 -3.78 5.45 -7.67
C VAL A 108 -4.77 4.28 -7.66
N THR A 109 -4.64 3.36 -8.62
CA THR A 109 -5.53 2.18 -8.72
C THR A 109 -5.32 1.19 -7.57
N ASP A 110 -4.06 0.90 -7.22
CA ASP A 110 -3.74 0.04 -6.07
C ASP A 110 -4.12 0.70 -4.73
N TYR A 111 -4.02 2.02 -4.63
CA TYR A 111 -4.46 2.77 -3.45
C TYR A 111 -5.98 2.70 -3.24
N GLU A 112 -6.79 2.81 -4.29
CA GLU A 112 -8.24 2.64 -4.18
C GLU A 112 -8.62 1.23 -3.69
N HIS A 113 -7.95 0.21 -4.21
CA HIS A 113 -8.17 -1.17 -3.79
C HIS A 113 -7.78 -1.37 -2.32
N THR A 114 -6.65 -0.80 -1.92
CA THR A 114 -6.14 -0.80 -0.54
C THR A 114 -7.09 -0.09 0.42
N LYS A 115 -7.63 1.06 0.01
CA LYS A 115 -8.57 1.85 0.80
C LYS A 115 -9.87 1.08 1.08
N LYS A 116 -10.41 0.38 0.08
CA LYS A 116 -11.60 -0.47 0.26
C LYS A 116 -11.36 -1.61 1.26
N LEU A 117 -10.17 -2.21 1.24
CA LEU A 117 -9.80 -3.25 2.22
C LEU A 117 -9.72 -2.68 3.64
N LEU A 118 -9.18 -1.46 3.80
CA LEU A 118 -9.09 -0.77 5.08
C LEU A 118 -10.46 -0.40 5.65
N GLU A 119 -11.37 0.15 4.83
CA GLU A 119 -12.75 0.44 5.23
C GLU A 119 -13.48 -0.83 5.68
N ASN A 120 -13.33 -1.94 4.94
CA ASN A 120 -13.91 -3.22 5.32
C ASN A 120 -13.36 -3.73 6.66
N TYR A 121 -12.08 -3.48 6.96
CA TYR A 121 -11.48 -3.83 8.24
C TYR A 121 -12.06 -3.00 9.39
N GLU A 122 -12.23 -1.69 9.21
CA GLU A 122 -12.84 -0.84 10.25
C GLU A 122 -14.27 -1.27 10.56
N ILE A 123 -15.05 -1.60 9.52
CA ILE A 123 -16.41 -2.15 9.67
C ILE A 123 -16.38 -3.48 10.44
N PHE A 124 -15.47 -4.38 10.08
CA PHE A 124 -15.32 -5.68 10.76
C PHE A 124 -14.92 -5.51 12.23
N LYS A 125 -13.97 -4.61 12.51
CA LYS A 125 -13.52 -4.28 13.87
C LYS A 125 -14.65 -3.69 14.71
N LYS A 126 -15.43 -2.77 14.16
CA LYS A 126 -16.57 -2.13 14.83
C LYS A 126 -17.69 -3.14 15.12
N LYS A 127 -17.95 -4.05 14.18
CA LYS A 127 -18.94 -5.13 14.35
C LYS A 127 -18.55 -6.13 15.45
N ASN A 128 -17.28 -6.57 15.47
CA ASN A 128 -16.80 -7.43 16.54
C ASN A 128 -16.88 -6.75 17.92
N LEU A 129 -16.69 -5.44 17.99
CA LEU A 129 -16.81 -4.70 19.25
C LEU A 129 -18.26 -4.64 19.73
N SER A 130 -19.24 -4.40 18.85
CA SER A 130 -20.67 -4.38 19.24
C SER A 130 -21.16 -5.77 19.64
N ASP A 131 -20.80 -6.80 18.87
CA ASP A 131 -21.20 -8.19 19.18
C ASP A 131 -20.67 -8.64 20.55
N HIS A 132 -19.51 -8.14 20.97
CA HIS A 132 -18.92 -8.43 22.28
C HIS A 132 -19.61 -7.69 23.44
N ILE A 133 -20.07 -6.46 23.20
CA ILE A 133 -20.83 -5.65 24.18
C ILE A 133 -22.23 -6.25 24.35
N ASP A 134 -22.90 -6.63 23.26
CA ASP A 134 -24.23 -7.23 23.31
C ASP A 134 -24.21 -8.60 24.00
N ASN A 135 -23.18 -9.43 23.76
CA ASN A 135 -23.02 -10.68 24.51
C ASN A 135 -22.73 -10.43 26.00
N LYS A 136 -21.96 -9.41 26.34
CA LYS A 136 -21.66 -9.09 27.75
C LYS A 136 -22.93 -8.64 28.48
N ASN A 137 -23.72 -7.77 27.87
CA ASN A 137 -25.01 -7.32 28.42
C ASN A 137 -25.99 -8.49 28.56
N LYS A 138 -26.00 -9.42 27.60
CA LYS A 138 -26.87 -10.61 27.67
C LYS A 138 -26.47 -11.58 28.78
N ILE A 139 -25.17 -11.73 29.06
CA ILE A 139 -24.67 -12.54 30.18
C ILE A 139 -25.05 -11.89 31.51
N GLU A 140 -24.88 -10.56 31.65
CA GLU A 140 -25.32 -9.84 32.87
C GLU A 140 -26.82 -9.95 33.13
N ILE A 141 -27.65 -9.96 32.08
CA ILE A 141 -29.11 -10.16 32.21
C ILE A 141 -29.42 -11.59 32.68
N ILE A 142 -28.73 -12.60 32.12
CA ILE A 142 -28.94 -14.00 32.52
C ILE A 142 -28.47 -14.24 33.96
N ASP A 143 -27.35 -13.65 34.37
CA ASP A 143 -26.85 -13.76 35.74
C ASP A 143 -27.81 -13.10 36.74
N ASN A 144 -28.40 -11.95 36.39
CA ASN A 144 -29.42 -11.31 37.20
C ASN A 144 -30.73 -12.11 37.29
N GLU A 145 -31.21 -12.69 36.19
CA GLU A 145 -32.40 -13.57 36.22
C GLU A 145 -32.15 -14.84 37.04
N PHE A 146 -30.95 -15.42 36.94
CA PHE A 146 -30.57 -16.59 37.73
C PHE A 146 -30.49 -16.27 39.22
N PHE A 147 -29.98 -15.09 39.58
CA PHE A 147 -29.94 -14.62 40.97
C PHE A 147 -31.35 -14.38 41.55
N ILE A 148 -32.27 -13.85 40.74
CA ILE A 148 -33.69 -13.69 41.11
C ILE A 148 -34.35 -15.06 41.33
N LEU A 149 -34.09 -16.04 40.45
CA LEU A 149 -34.62 -17.41 40.59
C LEU A 149 -34.09 -18.14 41.83
N ILE A 150 -32.81 -17.97 42.16
CA ILE A 150 -32.21 -18.52 43.38
C ILE A 150 -32.85 -17.89 44.62
N ASN A 151 -33.00 -16.57 44.66
CA ASN A 151 -33.64 -15.89 45.80
C ASN A 151 -35.11 -16.31 45.97
N HIS A 152 -35.85 -16.44 44.88
CA HIS A 152 -37.24 -16.89 44.93
C HIS A 152 -37.36 -18.33 45.45
N SER A 153 -36.44 -19.22 45.07
CA SER A 153 -36.44 -20.62 45.53
C SER A 153 -35.95 -20.80 46.97
N ILE A 154 -35.06 -19.92 47.47
CA ILE A 154 -34.69 -19.84 48.89
C ILE A 154 -35.88 -19.36 49.73
N ASN A 155 -36.62 -18.35 49.27
CA ASN A 155 -37.78 -17.80 49.98
C ASN A 155 -38.93 -18.84 50.09
N ILE A 156 -39.14 -19.65 49.04
CA ILE A 156 -40.09 -20.77 49.07
C ILE A 156 -39.68 -21.85 50.10
N ARG A 157 -38.39 -22.18 50.23
CA ARG A 157 -37.91 -23.13 51.26
C ARG A 157 -38.03 -22.57 52.67
N HIS A 158 -37.88 -21.26 52.84
CA HIS A 158 -38.06 -20.61 54.14
C HIS A 158 -39.53 -20.61 54.58
N CYS A 159 -40.48 -20.47 53.64
CA CYS A 159 -41.91 -20.64 53.91
C CYS A 159 -42.30 -22.11 54.18
N SER A 160 -41.69 -23.10 53.52
CA SER A 160 -42.01 -24.51 53.77
C SER A 160 -41.40 -25.07 55.07
N GLY A 161 -40.25 -24.52 55.51
CA GLY A 161 -39.61 -24.86 56.79
C GLY A 161 -40.39 -24.36 58.02
N GLN A 162 -41.12 -23.24 57.90
CA GLN A 162 -41.98 -22.76 58.99
C GLN A 162 -43.28 -23.56 59.10
N ALA A 163 -43.81 -24.11 58.00
CA ALA A 163 -45.00 -24.96 58.03
C ALA A 163 -44.74 -26.34 58.68
N THR A 164 -43.52 -26.87 58.59
CA THR A 164 -43.15 -28.16 59.18
C THR A 164 -42.83 -28.07 60.67
N MET A 165 -42.38 -26.92 61.17
CA MET A 165 -42.10 -26.72 62.59
C MET A 165 -43.36 -26.45 63.44
N VAL A 166 -44.46 -26.00 62.83
CA VAL A 166 -45.77 -25.87 63.52
C VAL A 166 -46.47 -27.22 63.66
N LEU A 167 -46.28 -28.16 62.74
CA LEU A 167 -46.88 -29.50 62.82
C LEU A 167 -46.20 -30.43 63.85
N LEU A 168 -44.93 -30.20 64.18
CA LEU A 168 -44.18 -31.03 65.14
C LEU A 168 -44.38 -30.62 66.63
N ASN A 169 -44.89 -29.42 66.89
CA ASN A 169 -45.17 -28.95 68.26
C ASN A 169 -46.63 -29.17 68.71
N GLY A 170 -47.49 -29.78 67.88
CA GLY A 170 -48.87 -30.15 68.24
C GLY A 170 -49.04 -31.58 68.77
N PHE A 171 -47.95 -32.33 68.93
CA PHE A 171 -47.95 -33.75 69.32
C PHE A 171 -47.13 -34.03 70.59
N ARG A 172 -47.20 -33.13 71.58
CA ARG A 172 -46.64 -33.39 72.90
C ARG A 172 -47.55 -32.93 74.01
#